data_AF-A0A661FQ34-F1
#
_entry.id   AF-A0A661FQ34-F1
#
_cell.length_a   1.000
_cell.length_b   1.000
_cell.length_c   1.000
_cell.angle_alpha   90.00
_cell.angle_beta   90.00
_cell.angle_gamma   90.00
#
_symmetry.space_group_name_H-M   'P 1'
#
loop_
_entity.id
_entity.type
_entity.pdbx_description
1 polymer ?
#
loop_
_entity_poly.entity_id
_entity_poly.type
_entity_poly.pdbx_seq_one_letter_code
_entity_poly.pdbx_strand_id
1 'polypeptide(L)' 'MTTKLSALQEWVDAVAHLTQPENVHWCDGSDAENDRLVAAMNE' A
#
# COMPACT_ATOMS: atom_id res chain seq x y z
N MET A 1 -5.74 0.72 6.01
CA MET A 1 -6.82 1.64 5.55
C MET A 1 -7.27 1.19 4.17
N THR A 2 -8.51 1.48 3.75
CA THR A 2 -9.00 1.21 2.38
C THR A 2 -9.61 2.49 1.81
N THR A 3 -9.72 2.57 0.48
CA THR A 3 -10.36 3.71 -0.20
C THR A 3 -11.88 3.61 -0.17
N LYS A 4 -12.57 4.76 -0.21
CA LYS A 4 -14.03 4.83 -0.41
C LYS A 4 -14.43 4.96 -1.89
N LEU A 5 -13.47 5.15 -2.78
CA LEU A 5 -13.70 5.30 -4.21
C LEU A 5 -13.69 3.91 -4.86
N SER A 6 -14.83 3.45 -5.37
CA SER A 6 -14.97 2.12 -5.97
C SER A 6 -14.00 1.90 -7.13
N ALA A 7 -13.87 2.87 -8.04
CA ALA A 7 -12.95 2.79 -9.17
C ALA A 7 -11.47 2.62 -8.75
N LEU A 8 -11.07 3.23 -7.63
CA LEU A 8 -9.71 3.06 -7.11
C LEU A 8 -9.53 1.67 -6.49
N GLN A 9 -10.53 1.19 -5.74
CA GLN A 9 -10.50 -0.16 -5.16
C GLN A 9 -10.41 -1.22 -6.25
N GLU A 10 -11.27 -1.14 -7.28
CA GLU A 10 -11.29 -2.07 -8.42
C GLU A 10 -9.94 -2.11 -9.15
N TRP A 11 -9.31 -0.95 -9.34
CA TRP A 11 -8.00 -0.89 -9.98
C TRP A 11 -6.91 -1.54 -9.12
N VAL A 12 -6.87 -1.25 -7.82
CA VAL A 12 -5.91 -1.88 -6.89
C VAL A 12 -6.10 -3.40 -6.85
N ASP A 13 -7.35 -3.87 -6.80
CA ASP A 13 -7.69 -5.30 -6.79
C ASP A 13 -7.23 -5.99 -8.08
N ALA A 14 -7.42 -5.35 -9.24
CA ALA A 14 -6.96 -5.89 -10.53
C ALA A 14 -5.44 -6.01 -10.60
N VAL A 15 -4.70 -5.00 -10.11
CA VAL A 15 -3.23 -5.04 -10.06
C VAL A 15 -2.75 -6.09 -9.07
N ALA A 16 -3.34 -6.16 -7.88
CA ALA A 16 -2.98 -7.16 -6.86
C ALA A 16 -3.26 -8.59 -7.35
N HIS A 17 -4.35 -8.80 -8.09
CA HIS A 17 -4.64 -10.09 -8.73
C HIS A 17 -3.57 -10.47 -9.77
N LEU A 18 -3.02 -9.49 -10.50
CA LEU A 18 -1.97 -9.76 -11.49
C LEU A 18 -0.61 -10.01 -10.84
N THR A 19 -0.22 -9.22 -9.85
CA THR A 19 1.15 -9.23 -9.30
C THR A 19 1.31 -10.15 -8.08
N GLN A 20 0.19 -10.61 -7.51
CA GLN A 20 0.16 -11.50 -6.33
C GLN A 20 1.09 -11.02 -5.21
N PRO A 21 0.98 -9.75 -4.75
CA PRO A 21 1.83 -9.25 -3.68
C PRO A 21 1.46 -9.92 -2.36
N GLU A 22 2.41 -10.01 -1.44
CA GLU A 22 2.13 -10.54 -0.09
C GLU A 22 1.16 -9.64 0.68
N ASN A 23 1.33 -8.31 0.58
CA ASN A 23 0.50 -7.31 1.24
C ASN A 23 0.40 -6.02 0.41
N VAL A 24 -0.76 -5.37 0.45
CA VAL A 24 -0.95 -4.01 -0.08
C VAL A 24 -0.96 -3.02 1.09
N HIS A 25 0.02 -2.13 1.13
CA HIS A 25 0.12 -1.08 2.15
C HIS A 25 -0.42 0.25 1.61
N TRP A 26 -1.38 0.85 2.31
CA TRP A 26 -1.93 2.16 1.99
C TRP A 26 -1.22 3.23 2.80
N CYS A 27 -0.39 4.03 2.13
CA CYS A 27 0.42 5.06 2.77
C CYS A 27 -0.45 6.19 3.34
N ASP A 28 -0.23 6.55 4.61
CA ASP A 28 -0.85 7.71 5.25
C ASP A 28 -0.04 9.00 5.09
N GLY A 29 1.23 8.89 4.66
CA GLY A 29 2.11 10.01 4.39
C GLY A 29 2.68 10.70 5.63
N SER A 30 2.56 10.09 6.81
CA SER A 30 3.14 10.62 8.05
C SER A 30 4.66 10.43 8.13
N ASP A 31 5.33 11.27 8.91
CA ASP A 31 6.77 11.13 9.18
C ASP A 31 7.07 9.77 9.84
N ALA A 32 6.20 9.33 10.76
CA ALA A 32 6.33 8.03 11.42
C ALA A 32 6.23 6.86 10.44
N GLU A 33 5.38 6.95 9.41
CA GLU A 33 5.33 5.97 8.35
C GLU A 33 6.62 5.98 7.52
N ASN A 34 7.13 7.15 7.16
CA ASN A 34 8.37 7.28 6.40
C ASN A 34 9.54 6.63 7.14
N ASP A 35 9.72 6.97 8.43
CA ASP A 35 10.78 6.41 9.27
C ASP A 35 10.72 4.87 9.31
N ARG A 36 9.51 4.32 9.49
CA ARG A 36 9.30 2.85 9.51
C ARG A 36 9.65 2.20 8.17
N LEU A 37 9.26 2.79 7.05
CA LEU A 37 9.54 2.24 5.72
C LEU A 37 11.03 2.32 5.39
N VAL A 38 11.71 3.42 5.75
CA VAL A 38 13.16 3.57 5.57
C VAL A 38 13.92 2.58 6.44
N ALA A 39 13.50 2.38 7.69
CA ALA A 39 14.10 1.38 8.57
C ALA A 39 14.03 -0.04 7.95
N ALA A 40 12.85 -0.44 7.45
CA ALA A 40 12.64 -1.76 6.84
C ALA A 40 13.46 -2.02 5.56
N MET A 41 13.96 -0.97 4.87
CA MET A 41 14.83 -1.11 3.69
C MET A 41 16.31 -1.27 4.04
N ASN A 42 16.70 -0.83 5.24
CA ASN A 42 18.10 -0.82 5.70
C ASN A 42 18.45 -2.05 6.57
N GLU A 43 17.49 -2.93 6.82
CA GLU A 43 17.64 -4.23 7.47
C GLU A 43 17.98 -5.33 6.46
#